data_AF-A0A8T4AA10-F1
#
_entry.id   AF-A0A8T4AA10-F1
#
_cell.length_a   1.000
_cell.length_b   1.000
_cell.length_c   1.000
_cell.angle_alpha   90.00
_cell.angle_beta   90.00
_cell.angle_gamma   90.00
#
_symmetry.space_group_name_H-M   'P 1'
#
loop_
_entity.id
_entity.type
_entity.pdbx_description
1 polymer ?
#
loop_
_entity_poly.entity_id
_entity_poly.type
_entity_poly.pdbx_seq_one_letter_code
_entity_poly.pdbx_strand_id
1 'polypeptide(L)'
;MKLTDILKDSNYKLTQFSQEQIESFEKTIFIKEVRGKKLPHIKCLVRRKAIQLKPEEAVRQLYLKVLNEDYAYPFERMEIEYGVTFGREKKRADIVIFDKQNTRAVYIMVELKKPKLKDGKEQLKSYCNATGAPIGVWSNGDSISYYNRKDPNYFEDIPNIPKASEKLSDILTERWTIADLVKKDKLVNEKKSLKDLILEMEDEVLANAGVDVFEELFKLIFTKLYDEMESGRNKTRHLQFRNYGDTETELKEKIQAVFDKAKERWAGVFGEDAKLMLTPSHLSVCVSSLQDVKLFNSNLDVVDEAFEYLINKSSKGEKGQYFTPRYVIDMCVKMMNPQQEETVIDTAAGSCGFPVHAIFHVWEQILKDKGIPKSHLFTAEEKPTECTDYVQNKVFAIDFDEKAVRVARTLNLIAGDGQTNVLHLNTLDYERWDEKTKDEAWQDTYFEGWKKLRKLKQDKNSNRDFKFDVLMANPPFAGDIKESRILAKYELGKKPNGKYQTKVGRDILFIERNLDFLKSGGRMAVVLPQGRFNNSSDKNIR
;
A
#
# COMPACT_ATOMS: atom_id res chain seq x y z
N MET A 1 -23.96 26.65 -9.80
CA MET A 1 -23.24 26.05 -10.95
C MET A 1 -22.18 25.15 -10.36
N LYS A 2 -22.04 23.89 -10.83
CA LYS A 2 -21.05 23.00 -10.24
C LYS A 2 -19.67 23.28 -10.81
N LEU A 3 -18.63 23.14 -10.00
CA LEU A 3 -17.24 23.26 -10.43
C LEU A 3 -16.88 22.17 -11.44
N THR A 4 -17.47 20.98 -11.31
CA THR A 4 -17.33 19.90 -12.29
C THR A 4 -17.70 20.34 -13.71
N ASP A 5 -18.69 21.23 -13.85
CA ASP A 5 -19.12 21.76 -15.15
C ASP A 5 -18.11 22.78 -15.72
N ILE A 6 -17.43 23.52 -14.83
CA ILE A 6 -16.38 24.48 -15.20
C ILE A 6 -15.09 23.75 -15.58
N LEU A 7 -14.80 22.62 -14.94
CA LEU A 7 -13.56 21.86 -15.10
C LEU A 7 -13.65 20.72 -16.13
N LYS A 8 -14.83 20.45 -16.70
CA LYS A 8 -15.14 19.29 -17.54
C LYS A 8 -14.14 19.01 -18.68
N ASP A 9 -13.64 20.07 -19.32
CA ASP A 9 -12.68 19.99 -20.44
C ASP A 9 -11.27 20.46 -20.03
N SER A 10 -10.97 20.45 -18.73
CA SER A 10 -9.71 20.91 -18.18
C SER A 10 -8.92 19.77 -17.53
N ASN A 11 -7.60 19.91 -17.50
CA ASN A 11 -6.72 18.98 -16.80
C ASN A 11 -6.62 19.30 -15.28
N TYR A 12 -7.40 20.23 -14.77
CA TYR A 12 -7.41 20.59 -13.35
C TYR A 12 -8.33 19.65 -12.58
N LYS A 13 -7.87 19.21 -11.41
CA LYS A 13 -8.60 18.32 -10.50
C LYS A 13 -8.91 19.03 -9.19
N LEU A 14 -9.94 18.54 -8.50
CA LEU A 14 -10.40 19.05 -7.20
C LEU A 14 -10.08 18.09 -6.05
N THR A 15 -9.35 17.01 -6.34
CA THR A 15 -9.02 15.90 -5.44
C THR A 15 -8.29 16.35 -4.17
N GLN A 16 -7.51 17.44 -4.23
CA GLN A 16 -6.88 18.05 -3.06
C GLN A 16 -7.82 18.85 -2.13
N PHE A 17 -9.11 19.02 -2.47
CA PHE A 17 -10.05 19.84 -1.68
C PHE A 17 -11.15 18.96 -1.07
N SER A 18 -11.55 19.28 0.17
CA SER A 18 -12.67 18.60 0.81
C SER A 18 -14.01 18.94 0.13
N GLN A 19 -14.96 18.00 0.22
CA GLN A 19 -16.30 18.19 -0.34
C GLN A 19 -17.01 19.44 0.25
N GLU A 20 -16.83 19.70 1.55
CA GLU A 20 -17.38 20.89 2.21
C GLU A 20 -16.78 22.19 1.66
N GLN A 21 -15.46 22.22 1.42
CA GLN A 21 -14.78 23.36 0.81
C GLN A 21 -15.33 23.65 -0.60
N ILE A 22 -15.50 22.59 -1.42
CA ILE A 22 -16.05 22.66 -2.78
C ILE A 22 -17.50 23.20 -2.75
N GLU A 23 -18.37 22.62 -1.94
CA GLU A 23 -19.78 23.03 -1.87
C GLU A 23 -19.95 24.47 -1.37
N SER A 24 -19.17 24.84 -0.36
CA SER A 24 -19.16 26.21 0.16
C SER A 24 -18.65 27.20 -0.91
N PHE A 25 -17.66 26.81 -1.70
CA PHE A 25 -17.17 27.61 -2.83
C PHE A 25 -18.22 27.75 -3.93
N GLU A 26 -18.87 26.67 -4.35
CA GLU A 26 -19.88 26.67 -5.42
C GLU A 26 -21.06 27.61 -5.14
N LYS A 27 -21.43 27.77 -3.87
CA LYS A 27 -22.49 28.71 -3.43
C LYS A 27 -22.15 30.18 -3.69
N THR A 28 -20.87 30.51 -3.84
CA THR A 28 -20.42 31.90 -4.07
C THR A 28 -20.34 32.28 -5.56
N ILE A 29 -20.54 31.32 -6.46
CA ILE A 29 -20.48 31.53 -7.91
C ILE A 29 -21.76 32.20 -8.39
N PHE A 30 -21.62 33.29 -9.16
CA PHE A 30 -22.74 33.98 -9.80
C PHE A 30 -22.52 34.14 -11.31
N ILE A 31 -23.61 34.23 -12.06
CA ILE A 31 -23.55 34.40 -13.52
C ILE A 31 -23.56 35.89 -13.85
N LYS A 32 -22.60 36.32 -14.67
CA LYS A 32 -22.56 37.68 -15.22
C LYS A 32 -22.65 37.61 -16.73
N GLU A 33 -23.46 38.48 -17.31
CA GLU A 33 -23.54 38.63 -18.75
C GLU A 33 -22.45 39.59 -19.24
N VAL A 34 -21.60 39.12 -20.14
CA VAL A 34 -20.51 39.90 -20.73
C VAL A 34 -20.55 39.69 -22.24
N ARG A 35 -20.77 40.77 -23.00
CA ARG A 35 -20.86 40.72 -24.47
C ARG A 35 -21.85 39.67 -25.00
N GLY A 36 -23.04 39.58 -24.38
CA GLY A 36 -24.10 38.63 -24.76
C GLY A 36 -23.86 37.17 -24.36
N LYS A 37 -22.77 36.86 -23.63
CA LYS A 37 -22.49 35.52 -23.11
C LYS A 37 -22.65 35.50 -21.59
N LYS A 38 -23.41 34.51 -21.09
CA LYS A 38 -23.55 34.23 -19.65
C LYS A 38 -22.34 33.45 -19.16
N LEU A 39 -21.48 34.08 -18.38
CA LEU A 39 -20.22 33.49 -17.92
C LEU A 39 -20.17 33.42 -16.39
N PRO A 40 -19.67 32.31 -15.81
CA PRO A 40 -19.50 32.20 -14.37
C PRO A 40 -18.45 33.19 -13.86
N HIS A 41 -18.78 33.85 -12.75
CA HIS A 41 -17.93 34.81 -12.06
C HIS A 41 -17.94 34.52 -10.56
N ILE A 42 -16.88 34.98 -9.90
CA ILE A 42 -16.76 34.96 -8.44
C ILE A 42 -16.19 36.30 -7.97
N LYS A 43 -16.47 36.67 -6.71
CA LYS A 43 -15.76 37.77 -6.05
C LYS A 43 -14.41 37.25 -5.58
N CYS A 44 -13.32 37.69 -6.23
CA CYS A 44 -11.96 37.29 -5.89
C CYS A 44 -11.67 37.54 -4.40
N LEU A 45 -11.19 36.51 -3.70
CA LEU A 45 -10.93 36.58 -2.25
C LEU A 45 -9.87 37.62 -1.91
N VAL A 46 -8.84 37.74 -2.74
CA VAL A 46 -7.73 38.71 -2.55
C VAL A 46 -8.05 40.06 -3.19
N ARG A 47 -8.39 40.10 -4.49
CA ARG A 47 -8.61 41.37 -5.22
C ARG A 47 -9.93 42.09 -4.86
N ARG A 48 -10.85 41.41 -4.17
CA ARG A 48 -12.20 41.88 -3.77
C ARG A 48 -13.09 42.39 -4.92
N LYS A 49 -12.77 42.02 -6.18
CA LYS A 49 -13.52 42.37 -7.40
C LYS A 49 -14.10 41.14 -8.07
N ALA A 50 -15.17 41.32 -8.84
CA ALA A 50 -15.76 40.27 -9.66
C ALA A 50 -14.80 39.88 -10.79
N ILE A 51 -14.45 38.60 -10.88
CA ILE A 51 -13.58 38.03 -11.91
C ILE A 51 -14.25 36.84 -12.58
N GLN A 52 -13.93 36.62 -13.86
CA GLN A 52 -14.44 35.47 -14.60
C GLN A 52 -13.80 34.18 -14.06
N LEU A 53 -14.63 33.19 -13.76
CA LEU A 53 -14.20 31.92 -13.19
C LEU A 53 -13.79 30.95 -14.31
N LYS A 54 -12.52 31.00 -14.70
CA LYS A 54 -11.87 30.02 -15.58
C LYS A 54 -11.41 28.79 -14.77
N PRO A 55 -11.10 27.64 -15.39
CA PRO A 55 -10.64 26.44 -14.67
C PRO A 55 -9.47 26.69 -13.70
N GLU A 56 -8.42 27.34 -14.19
CA GLU A 56 -7.24 27.72 -13.39
C GLU A 56 -7.60 28.68 -12.25
N GLU A 57 -8.48 29.65 -12.52
CA GLU A 57 -8.95 30.61 -11.50
C GLU A 57 -9.79 29.92 -10.42
N ALA A 58 -10.58 28.91 -10.78
CA ALA A 58 -11.36 28.15 -9.82
C ALA A 58 -10.46 27.42 -8.81
N VAL A 59 -9.42 26.74 -9.30
CA VAL A 59 -8.42 26.09 -8.43
C VAL A 59 -7.67 27.11 -7.59
N ARG A 60 -7.26 28.24 -8.17
CA ARG A 60 -6.58 29.32 -7.45
C ARG A 60 -7.42 29.87 -6.31
N GLN A 61 -8.70 30.16 -6.54
CA GLN A 61 -9.58 30.70 -5.51
C GLN A 61 -9.92 29.68 -4.42
N LEU A 62 -10.04 28.39 -4.77
CA LEU A 62 -10.15 27.32 -3.78
C LEU A 62 -8.89 27.19 -2.92
N TYR A 63 -7.72 27.24 -3.54
CA TYR A 63 -6.45 27.13 -2.81
C TYR A 63 -6.21 28.34 -1.89
N LEU A 64 -6.61 29.55 -2.30
CA LEU A 64 -6.63 30.73 -1.43
C LEU A 64 -7.49 30.51 -0.18
N LYS A 65 -8.60 29.79 -0.31
CA LYS A 65 -9.47 29.45 0.82
C LYS A 65 -8.79 28.48 1.79
N VAL A 66 -8.14 27.44 1.26
CA VAL A 66 -7.29 26.51 2.05
C VAL A 66 -6.22 27.28 2.84
N LEU A 67 -5.48 28.18 2.17
CA LEU A 67 -4.46 29.01 2.82
C LEU A 67 -5.03 29.89 3.94
N ASN A 68 -6.29 30.32 3.83
CA ASN A 68 -6.94 31.16 4.83
C ASN A 68 -7.57 30.36 5.98
N GLU A 69 -8.31 29.30 5.68
CA GLU A 69 -9.08 28.52 6.67
C GLU A 69 -8.19 27.52 7.39
N ASP A 70 -7.35 26.78 6.66
CA ASP A 70 -6.57 25.67 7.22
C ASP A 70 -5.21 26.16 7.76
N TYR A 71 -4.60 27.12 7.05
CA TYR A 71 -3.29 27.68 7.40
C TYR A 71 -3.35 29.06 8.08
N ALA A 72 -4.54 29.63 8.26
CA ALA A 72 -4.77 30.91 8.95
C ALA A 72 -4.05 32.12 8.33
N TYR A 73 -3.64 32.08 7.06
CA TYR A 73 -3.04 33.24 6.40
C TYR A 73 -4.13 34.25 5.99
N PRO A 74 -4.04 35.52 6.40
CA PRO A 74 -5.01 36.54 6.00
C PRO A 74 -4.84 36.90 4.51
N PHE A 75 -5.96 37.15 3.81
CA PHE A 75 -5.93 37.51 2.38
C PHE A 75 -5.15 38.79 2.10
N GLU A 76 -5.05 39.67 3.09
CA GLU A 76 -4.30 40.94 3.03
C GLU A 76 -2.78 40.71 2.93
N ARG A 77 -2.30 39.52 3.31
CA ARG A 77 -0.90 39.08 3.12
C ARG A 77 -0.67 38.33 1.81
N MET A 78 -1.69 38.18 0.97
CA MET A 78 -1.60 37.41 -0.26
C MET A 78 -1.66 38.31 -1.49
N GLU A 79 -0.96 37.91 -2.54
CA GLU A 79 -1.13 38.49 -3.87
C GLU A 79 -1.22 37.38 -4.92
N ILE A 80 -1.95 37.64 -6.01
CA ILE A 80 -2.16 36.68 -7.09
C ILE A 80 -1.63 37.19 -8.43
N GLU A 81 -1.14 36.27 -9.25
CA GLU A 81 -0.44 36.57 -10.50
C GLU A 81 0.77 37.52 -10.29
N TYR A 82 1.52 37.30 -9.20
CA TYR A 82 2.62 38.16 -8.78
C TYR A 82 3.77 38.14 -9.79
N GLY A 83 4.23 39.32 -10.20
CA GLY A 83 5.28 39.47 -11.22
C GLY A 83 6.67 39.15 -10.69
N VAL A 84 7.30 38.09 -11.22
CA VAL A 84 8.68 37.70 -10.95
C VAL A 84 9.57 38.09 -12.12
N THR A 85 10.65 38.84 -11.85
CA THR A 85 11.56 39.37 -12.89
C THR A 85 12.81 38.50 -13.01
N PHE A 86 13.10 38.06 -14.23
CA PHE A 86 14.27 37.26 -14.63
C PHE A 86 15.10 38.05 -15.65
N GLY A 87 15.98 38.93 -15.16
CA GLY A 87 16.72 39.84 -16.03
C GLY A 87 15.76 40.73 -16.83
N ARG A 88 15.62 40.46 -18.15
CA ARG A 88 14.70 41.18 -19.05
C ARG A 88 13.32 40.54 -19.16
N GLU A 89 13.15 39.28 -18.78
CA GLU A 89 11.86 38.58 -18.83
C GLU A 89 11.06 38.83 -17.55
N LYS A 90 9.73 38.92 -17.67
CA LYS A 90 8.81 38.93 -16.52
C LYS A 90 7.86 37.75 -16.62
N LYS A 91 7.85 36.92 -15.58
CA LYS A 91 6.91 35.80 -15.42
C LYS A 91 5.96 36.08 -14.25
N ARG A 92 4.93 35.26 -14.07
CA ARG A 92 3.94 35.43 -13.00
C ARG A 92 3.78 34.16 -12.20
N ALA A 93 3.89 34.28 -10.88
CA ALA A 93 3.55 33.21 -9.94
C ALA A 93 2.07 33.27 -9.59
N ASP A 94 1.45 32.11 -9.31
CA ASP A 94 0.01 32.03 -9.08
C ASP A 94 -0.45 32.74 -7.81
N ILE A 95 0.17 32.40 -6.68
CA ILE A 95 -0.12 32.99 -5.36
C ILE A 95 1.21 33.23 -4.65
N VAL A 96 1.35 34.39 -4.02
CA VAL A 96 2.43 34.68 -3.07
C VAL A 96 1.83 35.07 -1.72
N ILE A 97 2.53 34.70 -0.66
CA ILE A 97 2.23 35.14 0.71
C ILE A 97 3.42 35.96 1.19
N PHE A 98 3.17 37.18 1.66
CA PHE A 98 4.20 38.07 2.18
C PHE A 98 4.51 37.78 3.65
N ASP A 99 5.74 38.09 4.06
CA ASP A 99 6.17 37.97 5.45
C ASP A 99 5.33 38.84 6.40
N LYS A 100 5.17 38.39 7.64
CA LYS A 100 4.31 39.06 8.64
C LYS A 100 4.88 40.42 9.06
N GLN A 101 6.20 40.56 9.12
CA GLN A 101 6.89 41.78 9.55
C GLN A 101 7.35 42.58 8.32
N ASN A 102 7.98 41.92 7.36
CA ASN A 102 8.40 42.52 6.11
C ASN A 102 7.37 42.27 5.01
N THR A 103 6.36 43.14 4.93
CA THR A 103 5.23 42.99 4.00
C THR A 103 5.59 43.11 2.52
N ARG A 104 6.86 43.34 2.18
CA ARG A 104 7.37 43.34 0.79
C ARG A 104 8.18 42.08 0.47
N ALA A 105 8.63 41.34 1.48
CA ALA A 105 9.36 40.10 1.27
C ALA A 105 8.37 38.95 1.03
N VAL A 106 8.59 38.20 -0.04
CA VAL A 106 7.81 36.99 -0.32
C VAL A 106 8.25 35.91 0.67
N TYR A 107 7.29 35.37 1.43
CA TYR A 107 7.51 34.31 2.41
C TYR A 107 7.21 32.93 1.84
N ILE A 108 6.06 32.77 1.19
CA ILE A 108 5.65 31.52 0.53
C ILE A 108 5.32 31.82 -0.93
N MET A 109 5.85 31.00 -1.83
CA MET A 109 5.57 31.00 -3.26
C MET A 109 4.70 29.77 -3.58
N VAL A 110 3.57 29.95 -4.26
CA VAL A 110 2.70 28.84 -4.65
C VAL A 110 2.51 28.84 -6.17
N GLU A 111 2.72 27.68 -6.78
CA GLU A 111 2.52 27.43 -8.20
C GLU A 111 1.49 26.30 -8.41
N LEU A 112 0.43 26.59 -9.17
CA LEU A 112 -0.70 25.70 -9.44
C LEU A 112 -0.68 25.29 -10.92
N LYS A 113 -0.11 24.13 -11.24
CA LYS A 113 0.32 23.75 -12.60
C LYS A 113 -0.45 22.58 -13.21
N LYS A 114 -0.17 22.38 -14.51
CA LYS A 114 -0.54 21.21 -15.34
C LYS A 114 0.47 20.06 -15.13
N PRO A 115 0.19 18.81 -15.57
CA PRO A 115 0.47 17.61 -14.77
C PRO A 115 1.93 17.10 -14.70
N LYS A 116 2.94 17.80 -15.25
CA LYS A 116 4.33 17.33 -15.15
C LYS A 116 5.06 17.97 -13.96
N LEU A 117 5.23 17.19 -12.89
CA LEU A 117 5.91 17.56 -11.64
C LEU A 117 7.31 18.15 -11.87
N LYS A 118 8.12 17.53 -12.75
CA LYS A 118 9.53 17.93 -12.97
C LYS A 118 9.66 19.37 -13.48
N ASP A 119 8.90 19.71 -14.52
CA ASP A 119 8.95 21.04 -15.15
C ASP A 119 8.41 22.13 -14.20
N GLY A 120 7.38 21.79 -13.41
CA GLY A 120 6.82 22.67 -12.39
C GLY A 120 7.74 22.92 -11.20
N LYS A 121 8.47 21.90 -10.73
CA LYS A 121 9.45 22.00 -9.64
C LYS A 121 10.59 22.93 -9.99
N GLU A 122 11.17 22.80 -11.19
CA GLU A 122 12.26 23.68 -11.65
C GLU A 122 11.83 25.14 -11.77
N GLN A 123 10.62 25.37 -12.27
CA GLN A 123 10.04 26.71 -12.35
C GLN A 123 9.81 27.33 -10.97
N LEU A 124 9.21 26.58 -10.04
CA LEU A 124 8.98 27.05 -8.67
C LEU A 124 10.30 27.39 -7.97
N LYS A 125 11.32 26.53 -8.09
CA LYS A 125 12.66 26.80 -7.55
C LYS A 125 13.25 28.08 -8.14
N SER A 126 13.12 28.28 -9.45
CA SER A 126 13.54 29.52 -10.13
C SER A 126 12.82 30.75 -9.56
N TYR A 127 11.53 30.64 -9.26
CA TYR A 127 10.72 31.74 -8.69
C TYR A 127 11.14 32.06 -7.26
N CYS A 128 11.33 31.05 -6.42
CA CYS A 128 11.85 31.22 -5.07
C CYS A 128 13.25 31.85 -5.07
N ASN A 129 14.11 31.49 -6.04
CA ASN A 129 15.43 32.08 -6.17
C ASN A 129 15.41 33.54 -6.56
N ALA A 130 14.57 33.92 -7.53
CA ALA A 130 14.46 35.30 -7.98
C ALA A 130 13.82 36.22 -6.92
N THR A 131 12.95 35.69 -6.07
CA THR A 131 12.24 36.48 -5.05
C THR A 131 12.85 36.40 -3.65
N GLY A 132 13.75 35.43 -3.42
CA GLY A 132 14.28 35.12 -2.09
C GLY A 132 13.32 34.35 -1.20
N ALA A 133 12.20 33.85 -1.72
CA ALA A 133 11.17 33.18 -0.93
C ALA A 133 11.74 31.92 -0.24
N PRO A 134 11.64 31.80 1.09
CA PRO A 134 12.14 30.63 1.82
C PRO A 134 11.27 29.40 1.61
N ILE A 135 10.01 29.52 1.21
CA ILE A 135 9.11 28.37 1.06
C ILE A 135 8.50 28.36 -0.34
N GLY A 136 8.52 27.20 -0.99
CA GLY A 136 7.83 26.94 -2.25
C GLY A 136 6.76 25.88 -2.07
N VAL A 137 5.61 26.05 -2.72
CA VAL A 137 4.52 25.08 -2.78
C VAL A 137 4.17 24.83 -4.23
N TRP A 138 4.14 23.56 -4.61
CA TRP A 138 3.71 23.15 -5.93
C TRP A 138 2.49 22.25 -5.80
N SER A 139 1.48 22.46 -6.63
CA SER A 139 0.34 21.55 -6.74
C SER A 139 -0.16 21.46 -8.18
N ASN A 140 -0.62 20.28 -8.60
CA ASN A 140 -1.33 20.06 -9.86
C ASN A 140 -2.83 19.75 -9.67
N GLY A 141 -3.33 19.77 -8.44
CA GLY A 141 -4.69 19.37 -8.10
C GLY A 141 -4.81 17.97 -7.49
N ASP A 142 -3.93 17.04 -7.88
CA ASP A 142 -3.88 15.65 -7.40
C ASP A 142 -2.77 15.44 -6.35
N SER A 143 -1.59 16.00 -6.61
CA SER A 143 -0.42 15.97 -5.73
C SER A 143 0.00 17.38 -5.32
N ILE A 144 0.59 17.45 -4.13
CA ILE A 144 1.14 18.66 -3.54
C ILE A 144 2.55 18.38 -3.01
N SER A 145 3.44 19.34 -3.18
CA SER A 145 4.81 19.27 -2.65
C SER A 145 5.21 20.60 -2.04
N TYR A 146 5.92 20.54 -0.93
CA TYR A 146 6.37 21.70 -0.18
C TYR A 146 7.89 21.68 -0.09
N TYR A 147 8.50 22.85 -0.24
CA TYR A 147 9.94 23.02 -0.28
C TYR A 147 10.36 24.14 0.65
N ASN A 148 11.47 23.93 1.36
CA ASN A 148 12.19 24.96 2.10
C ASN A 148 13.51 25.27 1.39
N ARG A 149 13.70 26.53 1.00
CA ARG A 149 14.91 27.05 0.40
C ARG A 149 15.86 27.54 1.49
N LYS A 150 16.96 26.81 1.72
CA LYS A 150 18.05 27.30 2.60
C LYS A 150 18.99 28.24 1.86
N ASP A 151 19.32 27.89 0.61
CA ASP A 151 20.25 28.63 -0.24
C ASP A 151 19.73 28.73 -1.69
N PRO A 152 20.25 29.65 -2.52
CA PRO A 152 19.82 29.82 -3.90
C PRO A 152 19.87 28.54 -4.77
N ASN A 153 20.70 27.56 -4.42
CA ASN A 153 20.80 26.31 -5.18
C ASN A 153 20.29 25.10 -4.41
N TYR A 154 19.69 25.29 -3.23
CA TYR A 154 19.39 24.20 -2.32
C TYR A 154 18.00 24.35 -1.70
N PHE A 155 17.18 23.34 -1.96
CA PHE A 155 15.80 23.22 -1.51
C PHE A 155 15.63 21.85 -0.86
N GLU A 156 15.14 21.84 0.36
CA GLU A 156 14.74 20.65 1.11
C GLU A 156 13.24 20.43 0.92
N ASP A 157 12.82 19.18 0.74
CA ASP A 157 11.41 18.81 0.82
C ASP A 157 10.96 18.92 2.28
N ILE A 158 9.81 19.56 2.51
CA ILE A 158 9.21 19.67 3.85
C ILE A 158 7.84 18.98 3.85
N PRO A 159 7.40 18.42 4.99
CA PRO A 159 6.13 17.69 5.04
C PRO A 159 4.92 18.61 4.85
N ASN A 160 5.03 19.87 5.31
CA ASN A 160 3.98 20.87 5.14
C ASN A 160 4.55 22.30 5.27
N ILE A 161 3.75 23.32 4.94
CA ILE A 161 4.03 24.73 5.27
C ILE A 161 3.55 25.05 6.69
N PRO A 162 4.19 26.01 7.38
CA PRO A 162 3.72 26.47 8.68
C PRO A 162 2.39 27.21 8.57
N LYS A 163 1.54 27.12 9.60
CA LYS A 163 0.42 28.05 9.76
C LYS A 163 0.93 29.46 10.01
N ALA A 164 0.07 30.46 9.82
CA ALA A 164 0.44 31.87 10.02
C ALA A 164 0.95 32.21 11.44
N SER A 165 0.65 31.36 12.44
CA SER A 165 1.12 31.46 13.83
C SER A 165 2.37 30.63 14.13
N GLU A 166 2.75 29.70 13.25
CA GLU A 166 3.84 28.73 13.47
C GLU A 166 5.12 29.19 12.75
N LYS A 167 6.26 28.71 13.22
CA LYS A 167 7.53 28.87 12.52
C LYS A 167 7.79 27.64 11.65
N LEU A 168 8.54 27.84 10.57
CA LEU A 168 9.02 26.74 9.75
C LEU A 168 9.85 25.73 10.58
N SER A 169 10.62 26.20 11.57
CA SER A 169 11.33 25.33 12.51
C SER A 169 10.40 24.39 13.27
N ASP A 170 9.18 24.81 13.58
CA ASP A 170 8.23 24.02 14.37
C ASP A 170 7.71 22.85 13.53
N ILE A 171 7.52 23.07 12.22
CA ILE A 171 7.17 22.01 11.26
C ILE A 171 8.33 21.05 11.04
N LEU A 172 9.56 21.55 10.98
CA LEU A 172 10.76 20.72 10.82
C LEU A 172 11.13 19.92 12.08
N THR A 173 10.72 20.40 13.26
CA THR A 173 11.04 19.77 14.56
C THR A 173 9.91 18.93 15.14
N GLU A 174 8.69 19.03 14.63
CA GLU A 174 7.58 18.15 15.05
C GLU A 174 7.95 16.69 14.75
N ARG A 175 8.17 15.91 15.81
CA ARG A 175 8.47 14.47 15.71
C ARG A 175 7.22 13.68 16.01
N TRP A 176 6.78 12.88 15.04
CA TRP A 176 5.55 12.13 15.17
C TRP A 176 5.79 10.82 15.91
N THR A 177 4.94 10.55 16.89
CA THR A 177 4.79 9.23 17.51
C THR A 177 3.73 8.41 16.77
N ILE A 178 3.57 7.13 17.14
CA ILE A 178 2.49 6.31 16.61
C ILE A 178 1.10 6.90 16.92
N ALA A 179 0.94 7.60 18.05
CA ALA A 179 -0.32 8.24 18.43
C ALA A 179 -0.68 9.40 17.50
N ASP A 180 0.32 10.17 17.07
CA ASP A 180 0.13 11.26 16.11
C ASP A 180 -0.28 10.71 14.74
N LEU A 181 0.36 9.63 14.29
CA LEU A 181 -0.02 8.94 13.04
C LEU A 181 -1.45 8.41 13.09
N VAL A 182 -1.89 7.80 14.21
CA VAL A 182 -3.27 7.34 14.37
C VAL A 182 -4.27 8.49 14.24
N LYS A 183 -3.96 9.65 14.82
CA LYS A 183 -4.84 10.82 14.80
C LYS A 183 -4.88 11.50 13.44
N LYS A 184 -3.75 11.52 12.74
CA LYS A 184 -3.57 12.25 11.47
C LYS A 184 -3.60 11.34 10.24
N ASP A 185 -4.01 10.07 10.39
CA ASP A 185 -4.00 9.06 9.32
C ASP A 185 -4.69 9.55 8.05
N LYS A 186 -3.90 9.63 6.97
CA LYS A 186 -4.31 10.13 5.67
C LYS A 186 -5.47 9.34 5.06
N LEU A 187 -5.49 8.02 5.24
CA LEU A 187 -6.54 7.17 4.64
C LEU A 187 -7.92 7.51 5.19
N VAL A 188 -8.00 7.75 6.51
CA VAL A 188 -9.25 8.10 7.20
C VAL A 188 -9.66 9.54 6.90
N ASN A 189 -8.70 10.46 6.99
CA ASN A 189 -8.98 11.90 6.87
C ASN A 189 -9.30 12.33 5.43
N GLU A 190 -8.64 11.72 4.44
CA GLU A 190 -8.83 12.05 3.01
C GLU A 190 -9.74 11.08 2.27
N LYS A 191 -10.23 10.02 2.92
CA LYS A 191 -11.07 8.96 2.32
C LYS A 191 -10.43 8.31 1.08
N LYS A 192 -9.10 8.18 1.08
CA LYS A 192 -8.32 7.47 0.04
C LYS A 192 -7.98 6.07 0.50
N SER A 193 -7.83 5.13 -0.44
CA SER A 193 -7.25 3.81 -0.16
C SER A 193 -5.73 3.83 -0.37
N LEU A 194 -5.02 2.87 0.24
CA LEU A 194 -3.59 2.69 -0.02
C LEU A 194 -3.32 2.34 -1.49
N LYS A 195 -4.25 1.62 -2.11
CA LYS A 195 -4.21 1.31 -3.54
C LYS A 195 -4.24 2.59 -4.39
N ASP A 196 -5.07 3.57 -4.03
CA ASP A 196 -5.11 4.86 -4.75
C ASP A 196 -3.78 5.59 -4.64
N LEU A 197 -3.16 5.61 -3.45
CA LEU A 197 -1.84 6.21 -3.27
C LEU A 197 -0.74 5.49 -4.05
N ILE A 198 -0.82 4.16 -4.17
CA ILE A 198 0.07 3.37 -5.00
C ILE A 198 -0.08 3.75 -6.47
N LEU A 199 -1.31 3.80 -6.98
CA LEU A 199 -1.63 4.22 -8.34
C LEU A 199 -1.05 5.61 -8.66
N GLU A 200 -1.25 6.56 -7.74
CA GLU A 200 -0.70 7.92 -7.86
C GLU A 200 0.84 7.90 -7.95
N MET A 201 1.53 7.19 -7.05
CA MET A 201 3.00 7.08 -7.08
C MET A 201 3.51 6.41 -8.36
N GLU A 202 2.79 5.40 -8.85
CA GLU A 202 3.11 4.70 -10.09
C GLU A 202 3.08 5.64 -11.29
N ASP A 203 1.97 6.35 -11.46
CA ASP A 203 1.73 7.23 -12.59
C ASP A 203 2.64 8.47 -12.57
N GLU A 204 2.93 9.01 -11.38
CA GLU A 204 3.70 10.24 -11.23
C GLU A 204 5.21 10.04 -11.30
N VAL A 205 5.71 8.95 -10.70
CA VAL A 205 7.14 8.77 -10.44
C VAL A 205 7.67 7.43 -10.95
N LEU A 206 7.06 6.32 -10.55
CA LEU A 206 7.68 5.00 -10.74
C LEU A 206 7.68 4.55 -12.21
N ALA A 207 6.69 4.97 -13.00
CA ALA A 207 6.67 4.71 -14.44
C ALA A 207 7.91 5.24 -15.20
N ASN A 208 8.55 6.29 -14.67
CA ASN A 208 9.75 6.89 -15.24
C ASN A 208 11.04 6.52 -14.49
N ALA A 209 10.95 5.69 -13.45
CA ALA A 209 12.09 5.36 -12.59
C ALA A 209 12.99 4.24 -13.14
N GLY A 210 12.51 3.44 -14.10
CA GLY A 210 13.28 2.35 -14.70
C GLY A 210 13.56 1.17 -13.74
N VAL A 211 12.74 1.02 -12.69
CA VAL A 211 12.84 -0.01 -11.66
C VAL A 211 11.64 -0.96 -11.70
N ASP A 212 11.75 -2.14 -11.08
CA ASP A 212 10.56 -2.97 -10.82
C ASP A 212 9.71 -2.28 -9.74
N VAL A 213 8.56 -1.77 -10.19
CA VAL A 213 7.59 -1.03 -9.38
C VAL A 213 7.10 -1.85 -8.19
N PHE A 214 6.86 -3.16 -8.38
CA PHE A 214 6.45 -4.06 -7.32
C PHE A 214 7.55 -4.14 -6.25
N GLU A 215 8.80 -4.35 -6.65
CA GLU A 215 9.91 -4.52 -5.72
C GLU A 215 10.15 -3.26 -4.89
N GLU A 216 10.15 -2.07 -5.51
CA GLU A 216 10.43 -0.84 -4.79
C GLU A 216 9.27 -0.44 -3.85
N LEU A 217 8.01 -0.58 -4.28
CA LEU A 217 6.87 -0.32 -3.40
C LEU A 217 6.81 -1.34 -2.26
N PHE A 218 7.11 -2.61 -2.53
CA PHE A 218 7.14 -3.63 -1.49
C PHE A 218 8.21 -3.31 -0.43
N LYS A 219 9.43 -2.92 -0.84
CA LYS A 219 10.47 -2.49 0.11
C LYS A 219 10.03 -1.30 0.96
N LEU A 220 9.36 -0.31 0.37
CA LEU A 220 8.88 0.87 1.11
C LEU A 220 7.77 0.51 2.11
N ILE A 221 6.77 -0.28 1.69
CA ILE A 221 5.69 -0.76 2.56
C ILE A 221 6.27 -1.60 3.70
N PHE A 222 7.18 -2.52 3.39
CA PHE A 222 7.89 -3.35 4.37
C PHE A 222 8.67 -2.49 5.38
N THR A 223 9.43 -1.50 4.91
CA THR A 223 10.18 -0.58 5.78
C THR A 223 9.26 0.20 6.71
N LYS A 224 8.14 0.68 6.18
CA LYS A 224 7.15 1.45 6.95
C LYS A 224 6.43 0.59 7.99
N LEU A 225 6.06 -0.63 7.64
CA LEU A 225 5.50 -1.60 8.58
C LEU A 225 6.45 -1.84 9.75
N TYR A 226 7.74 -2.03 9.48
CA TYR A 226 8.72 -2.20 10.54
C TYR A 226 8.78 -0.98 11.48
N ASP A 227 8.82 0.22 10.91
CA ASP A 227 8.84 1.48 11.67
C ASP A 227 7.60 1.67 12.55
N GLU A 228 6.41 1.33 12.03
CA GLU A 228 5.15 1.37 12.77
C GLU A 228 5.09 0.32 13.87
N MET A 229 5.54 -0.92 13.60
CA MET A 229 5.56 -2.00 14.60
C MET A 229 6.44 -1.62 15.80
N GLU A 230 7.66 -1.14 15.54
CA GLU A 230 8.58 -0.72 16.61
C GLU A 230 8.03 0.47 17.41
N SER A 231 7.30 1.38 16.74
CA SER A 231 6.64 2.51 17.41
C SER A 231 5.36 2.11 18.16
N GLY A 232 4.67 1.06 17.71
CA GLY A 232 3.54 0.47 18.43
C GLY A 232 3.98 -0.19 19.74
N ARG A 233 5.15 -0.84 19.73
CA ARG A 233 5.79 -1.44 20.92
C ARG A 233 6.41 -0.40 21.85
N ASN A 234 7.03 0.64 21.30
CA ASN A 234 7.53 1.78 22.06
C ASN A 234 6.80 3.07 21.67
N LYS A 235 5.72 3.38 22.39
CA LYS A 235 4.84 4.53 22.11
C LYS A 235 5.54 5.89 22.20
N THR A 236 6.70 5.97 22.85
CA THR A 236 7.51 7.20 22.93
C THR A 236 8.52 7.34 21.78
N ARG A 237 8.70 6.29 20.99
CA ARG A 237 9.57 6.31 19.81
C ARG A 237 8.96 7.21 18.73
N HIS A 238 9.81 8.01 18.11
CA HIS A 238 9.45 8.78 16.93
C HIS A 238 9.57 7.94 15.67
N LEU A 239 8.60 8.08 14.77
CA LEU A 239 8.59 7.43 13.46
C LEU A 239 9.80 7.89 12.66
N GLN A 240 10.51 6.95 12.05
CA GLN A 240 11.70 7.19 11.21
C GLN A 240 11.34 7.18 9.71
N PHE A 241 10.26 6.49 9.32
CA PHE A 241 9.69 6.53 7.97
C PHE A 241 8.92 7.83 7.76
N ARG A 242 9.63 8.95 7.79
CA ARG A 242 9.07 10.29 7.60
C ARG A 242 10.17 11.24 7.17
N ASN A 243 9.85 12.23 6.35
CA ASN A 243 10.76 13.32 6.05
C ASN A 243 10.59 14.43 7.11
N TYR A 244 11.66 14.74 7.83
CA TYR A 244 11.71 15.81 8.84
C TYR A 244 12.49 17.05 8.36
N GLY A 245 12.54 17.25 7.04
CA GLY A 245 13.38 18.26 6.39
C GLY A 245 14.75 17.72 5.97
N ASP A 246 14.88 16.41 5.83
CA ASP A 246 16.10 15.78 5.31
C ASP A 246 16.27 16.15 3.82
N THR A 247 17.51 16.26 3.35
CA THR A 247 17.76 16.26 1.89
C THR A 247 17.25 14.98 1.25
N GLU A 248 17.03 15.00 -0.06
CA GLU A 248 16.71 13.79 -0.82
C GLU A 248 17.75 12.67 -0.56
N THR A 249 19.04 13.01 -0.40
CA THR A 249 20.13 12.06 -0.13
C THR A 249 20.09 11.53 1.30
N GLU A 250 20.02 12.41 2.31
CA GLU A 250 19.92 12.02 3.73
C GLU A 250 18.66 11.19 3.99
N LEU A 251 17.54 11.57 3.36
CA LEU A 251 16.30 10.80 3.43
C LEU A 251 16.50 9.39 2.87
N LYS A 252 17.14 9.26 1.71
CA LYS A 252 17.44 7.95 1.13
C LYS A 252 18.32 7.11 2.07
N GLU A 253 19.38 7.68 2.64
CA GLU A 253 20.26 6.99 3.60
C GLU A 253 19.50 6.56 4.85
N LYS A 254 18.66 7.43 5.41
CA LYS A 254 17.81 7.13 6.57
C LYS A 254 16.83 6.00 6.28
N ILE A 255 16.07 6.09 5.20
CA ILE A 255 15.08 5.06 4.85
C ILE A 255 15.77 3.74 4.49
N GLN A 256 16.93 3.78 3.84
CA GLN A 256 17.77 2.59 3.62
C GLN A 256 18.21 1.95 4.95
N ALA A 257 18.64 2.75 5.94
CA ALA A 257 19.01 2.22 7.25
C ALA A 257 17.82 1.59 8.01
N VAL A 258 16.62 2.15 7.88
CA VAL A 258 15.40 1.54 8.43
C VAL A 258 15.07 0.24 7.69
N PHE A 259 15.23 0.21 6.37
CA PHE A 259 15.02 -0.98 5.56
C PHE A 259 16.01 -2.10 5.93
N ASP A 260 17.28 -1.77 6.15
CA ASP A 260 18.29 -2.75 6.56
C ASP A 260 17.96 -3.35 7.95
N LYS A 261 17.53 -2.53 8.92
CA LYS A 261 17.02 -3.04 10.21
C LYS A 261 15.79 -3.92 10.05
N ALA A 262 14.89 -3.56 9.13
CA ALA A 262 13.71 -4.37 8.83
C ALA A 262 14.13 -5.73 8.26
N LYS A 263 15.08 -5.78 7.32
CA LYS A 263 15.62 -7.04 6.75
C LYS A 263 16.25 -7.92 7.83
N GLU A 264 17.04 -7.35 8.73
CA GLU A 264 17.65 -8.08 9.84
C GLU A 264 16.59 -8.69 10.77
N ARG A 265 15.56 -7.90 11.13
CA ARG A 265 14.48 -8.37 12.01
C ARG A 265 13.59 -9.41 11.34
N TRP A 266 13.36 -9.28 10.04
CA TRP A 266 12.43 -10.05 9.24
C TRP A 266 13.17 -10.82 8.13
N ALA A 267 14.17 -11.58 8.57
CA ALA A 267 15.02 -12.38 7.68
C ALA A 267 14.19 -13.36 6.83
N GLY A 268 14.58 -13.52 5.57
CA GLY A 268 13.93 -14.41 4.61
C GLY A 268 12.81 -13.79 3.77
N VAL A 269 12.55 -12.49 3.87
CA VAL A 269 11.64 -11.77 2.95
C VAL A 269 12.42 -11.11 1.80
N PHE A 270 13.59 -10.55 2.10
CA PHE A 270 14.53 -9.96 1.15
C PHE A 270 15.92 -10.55 1.38
N GLY A 271 16.71 -10.67 0.30
CA GLY A 271 18.13 -11.03 0.41
C GLY A 271 18.96 -9.96 1.13
N GLU A 272 20.11 -10.35 1.68
CA GLU A 272 20.99 -9.45 2.43
C GLU A 272 21.47 -8.25 1.58
N ASP A 273 21.71 -8.49 0.30
CA ASP A 273 22.19 -7.51 -0.69
C ASP A 273 21.09 -6.57 -1.22
N ALA A 274 19.82 -6.82 -0.88
CA ALA A 274 18.71 -6.02 -1.35
C ALA A 274 18.83 -4.55 -0.88
N LYS A 275 18.66 -3.59 -1.79
CA LYS A 275 18.69 -2.14 -1.53
C LYS A 275 17.54 -1.42 -2.20
N LEU A 276 17.27 -0.19 -1.75
CA LEU A 276 16.35 0.74 -2.39
C LEU A 276 17.02 1.32 -3.65
N MET A 277 16.48 0.95 -4.81
CA MET A 277 17.02 1.31 -6.13
C MET A 277 16.47 2.65 -6.62
N LEU A 278 15.41 3.17 -6.01
CA LEU A 278 14.89 4.52 -6.30
C LEU A 278 15.97 5.60 -6.19
N THR A 279 15.94 6.56 -7.09
CA THR A 279 16.77 7.78 -6.96
C THR A 279 16.35 8.55 -5.69
N PRO A 280 17.25 9.38 -5.12
CA PRO A 280 16.90 10.23 -3.98
C PRO A 280 15.59 11.03 -4.20
N SER A 281 15.42 11.61 -5.39
CA SER A 281 14.23 12.37 -5.76
C SER A 281 12.96 11.53 -5.82
N HIS A 282 13.02 10.33 -6.43
CA HIS A 282 11.86 9.45 -6.53
C HIS A 282 11.47 8.89 -5.16
N LEU A 283 12.45 8.54 -4.33
CA LEU A 283 12.23 8.07 -2.96
C LEU A 283 11.55 9.14 -2.11
N SER A 284 11.99 10.41 -2.21
CA SER A 284 11.38 11.53 -1.47
C SER A 284 9.88 11.66 -1.74
N VAL A 285 9.46 11.53 -3.01
CA VAL A 285 8.03 11.58 -3.37
C VAL A 285 7.27 10.38 -2.79
N CYS A 286 7.83 9.17 -2.90
CA CYS A 286 7.16 7.96 -2.38
C CYS A 286 7.02 8.01 -0.85
N VAL A 287 8.06 8.44 -0.14
CA VAL A 287 8.01 8.63 1.32
C VAL A 287 6.99 9.70 1.68
N SER A 288 6.93 10.80 0.94
CA SER A 288 5.95 11.88 1.19
C SER A 288 4.51 11.40 1.03
N SER A 289 4.25 10.49 0.08
CA SER A 289 2.92 9.90 -0.11
C SER A 289 2.54 8.93 1.02
N LEU A 290 3.51 8.16 1.52
CA LEU A 290 3.28 7.08 2.50
C LEU A 290 3.45 7.50 3.97
N GLN A 291 4.20 8.56 4.29
CA GLN A 291 4.59 8.88 5.68
C GLN A 291 3.42 9.17 6.63
N ASP A 292 2.31 9.70 6.12
CA ASP A 292 1.10 10.05 6.88
C ASP A 292 0.03 8.94 6.85
N VAL A 293 0.32 7.81 6.22
CA VAL A 293 -0.58 6.65 6.12
C VAL A 293 -0.34 5.72 7.31
N LYS A 294 -1.38 5.20 7.95
CA LYS A 294 -1.23 4.12 8.93
C LYS A 294 -1.44 2.76 8.26
N LEU A 295 -0.43 1.89 8.27
CA LEU A 295 -0.51 0.56 7.66
C LEU A 295 -1.03 -0.51 8.63
N PHE A 296 -0.66 -0.43 9.91
CA PHE A 296 -1.14 -1.36 10.93
C PHE A 296 -2.61 -1.07 11.27
N ASN A 297 -3.57 -1.61 10.52
CA ASN A 297 -4.98 -1.56 10.90
C ASN A 297 -5.39 -2.85 11.65
N SER A 298 -6.64 -2.92 12.13
CA SER A 298 -7.14 -4.03 12.96
C SER A 298 -7.01 -5.42 12.32
N ASN A 299 -6.96 -5.53 10.98
CA ASN A 299 -7.01 -6.80 10.24
C ASN A 299 -6.00 -6.89 9.06
N LEU A 300 -5.07 -5.95 8.93
CA LEU A 300 -4.16 -5.78 7.78
C LEU A 300 -4.83 -5.63 6.40
N ASP A 301 -6.16 -5.44 6.33
CA ASP A 301 -6.93 -5.39 5.08
C ASP A 301 -6.38 -4.37 4.07
N VAL A 302 -5.95 -3.20 4.56
CA VAL A 302 -5.41 -2.10 3.73
C VAL A 302 -4.11 -2.52 3.04
N VAL A 303 -3.26 -3.25 3.75
CA VAL A 303 -1.96 -3.70 3.25
C VAL A 303 -2.15 -4.86 2.27
N ASP A 304 -3.05 -5.78 2.59
CA ASP A 304 -3.31 -6.94 1.74
C ASP A 304 -3.98 -6.53 0.41
N GLU A 305 -4.94 -5.57 0.42
CA GLU A 305 -5.51 -5.01 -0.82
C GLU A 305 -4.43 -4.36 -1.72
N ALA A 306 -3.49 -3.63 -1.11
CA ALA A 306 -2.40 -3.00 -1.83
C ALA A 306 -1.47 -4.02 -2.49
N PHE A 307 -1.10 -5.10 -1.78
CA PHE A 307 -0.27 -6.15 -2.35
C PHE A 307 -1.00 -6.98 -3.41
N GLU A 308 -2.29 -7.25 -3.22
CA GLU A 308 -3.14 -7.88 -4.23
C GLU A 308 -3.08 -7.09 -5.55
N TYR A 309 -3.24 -5.77 -5.49
CA TYR A 309 -3.11 -4.91 -6.66
C TYR A 309 -1.73 -5.03 -7.33
N LEU A 310 -0.67 -4.92 -6.54
CA LEU A 310 0.72 -4.96 -7.04
C LEU A 310 1.08 -6.31 -7.67
N ILE A 311 0.66 -7.43 -7.06
CA ILE A 311 0.90 -8.79 -7.59
C ILE A 311 0.17 -8.96 -8.91
N ASN A 312 -1.13 -8.64 -8.97
CA ASN A 312 -1.95 -8.81 -10.17
C ASN A 312 -1.42 -8.01 -11.36
N LYS A 313 -0.94 -6.79 -11.13
CA LYS A 313 -0.35 -5.95 -12.18
C LYS A 313 0.97 -6.52 -12.71
N SER A 314 1.82 -7.02 -11.82
CA SER A 314 3.12 -7.59 -12.19
C SER A 314 2.98 -8.94 -12.91
N SER A 315 1.97 -9.73 -12.53
CA SER A 315 1.60 -11.01 -13.16
C SER A 315 0.74 -10.76 -14.39
N LYS A 316 1.37 -10.38 -15.52
CA LYS A 316 0.70 -10.18 -16.83
C LYS A 316 -0.31 -11.31 -17.16
N GLY A 317 -1.60 -11.08 -16.89
CA GLY A 317 -2.79 -11.64 -17.57
C GLY A 317 -2.97 -13.16 -17.77
N GLU A 318 -2.03 -14.04 -17.42
CA GLU A 318 -2.05 -15.44 -17.90
C GLU A 318 -2.12 -16.52 -16.81
N LYS A 319 -1.88 -16.20 -15.54
CA LYS A 319 -1.75 -17.23 -14.49
C LYS A 319 -3.07 -17.72 -13.87
N GLY A 320 -4.20 -17.08 -14.15
CA GLY A 320 -5.48 -17.42 -13.50
C GLY A 320 -5.47 -17.24 -11.99
N GLN A 321 -4.55 -16.42 -11.48
CA GLN A 321 -4.43 -16.05 -10.08
C GLN A 321 -5.54 -15.04 -9.78
N TYR A 322 -6.51 -15.45 -8.98
CA TYR A 322 -7.55 -14.57 -8.46
C TYR A 322 -7.40 -14.57 -6.95
N PHE A 323 -7.27 -13.39 -6.36
CA PHE A 323 -7.31 -13.25 -4.92
C PHE A 323 -8.72 -13.53 -4.41
N THR A 324 -8.80 -14.17 -3.25
CA THR A 324 -10.08 -14.50 -2.64
C THR A 324 -10.66 -13.25 -2.00
N PRO A 325 -11.90 -12.83 -2.34
CA PRO A 325 -12.52 -11.68 -1.70
C PRO A 325 -12.62 -11.87 -0.18
N ARG A 326 -12.37 -10.81 0.60
CA ARG A 326 -12.29 -10.87 2.07
C ARG A 326 -13.52 -11.47 2.74
N TYR A 327 -14.71 -11.15 2.23
CA TYR A 327 -15.96 -11.70 2.76
C TYR A 327 -16.08 -13.22 2.51
N VAL A 328 -15.47 -13.75 1.45
CA VAL A 328 -15.41 -15.20 1.22
C VAL A 328 -14.43 -15.85 2.18
N ILE A 329 -13.25 -15.25 2.39
CA ILE A 329 -12.26 -15.72 3.37
C ILE A 329 -12.90 -15.79 4.76
N ASP A 330 -13.48 -14.67 5.21
CA ASP A 330 -14.12 -14.56 6.52
C ASP A 330 -15.27 -15.58 6.70
N MET A 331 -16.10 -15.76 5.67
CA MET A 331 -17.14 -16.79 5.67
C MET A 331 -16.54 -18.19 5.85
N CYS A 332 -15.54 -18.58 5.05
CA CYS A 332 -14.90 -19.88 5.15
C CYS A 332 -14.23 -20.09 6.51
N VAL A 333 -13.50 -19.10 7.04
CA VAL A 333 -12.85 -19.18 8.35
C VAL A 333 -13.88 -19.36 9.45
N LYS A 334 -14.99 -18.62 9.42
CA LYS A 334 -16.10 -18.78 10.39
C LYS A 334 -16.75 -20.15 10.29
N MET A 335 -16.98 -20.67 9.09
CA MET A 335 -17.54 -22.01 8.87
C MET A 335 -16.59 -23.11 9.35
N MET A 336 -15.28 -22.95 9.09
CA MET A 336 -14.27 -23.91 9.51
C MET A 336 -13.93 -23.77 10.99
N ASN A 337 -14.12 -22.61 11.62
CA ASN A 337 -13.89 -22.37 13.04
C ASN A 337 -12.60 -23.04 13.58
N PRO A 338 -11.41 -22.69 13.06
CA PRO A 338 -10.15 -23.27 13.53
C PRO A 338 -9.96 -23.01 15.04
N GLN A 339 -9.34 -23.95 15.74
CA GLN A 339 -9.07 -23.89 17.19
C GLN A 339 -7.56 -23.84 17.47
N GLN A 340 -7.17 -23.37 18.66
CA GLN A 340 -5.77 -23.22 19.08
C GLN A 340 -4.91 -24.50 18.95
N GLU A 341 -5.51 -25.68 19.13
CA GLU A 341 -4.76 -26.95 19.05
C GLU A 341 -4.67 -27.52 17.64
N GLU A 342 -5.42 -26.97 16.69
CA GLU A 342 -5.58 -27.50 15.34
C GLU A 342 -4.58 -26.88 14.38
N THR A 343 -4.07 -27.71 13.48
CA THR A 343 -3.20 -27.31 12.37
C THR A 343 -4.02 -26.84 11.18
N VAL A 344 -3.63 -25.70 10.62
CA VAL A 344 -4.26 -25.06 9.47
C VAL A 344 -3.26 -24.98 8.32
N ILE A 345 -3.70 -25.30 7.11
CA ILE A 345 -2.90 -25.08 5.90
C ILE A 345 -3.70 -24.46 4.76
N ASP A 346 -3.03 -23.60 4.00
CA ASP A 346 -3.41 -23.22 2.64
C ASP A 346 -2.35 -23.71 1.64
N THR A 347 -2.78 -24.48 0.65
CA THR A 347 -1.92 -25.13 -0.35
C THR A 347 -1.76 -24.32 -1.64
N ALA A 348 -2.47 -23.20 -1.77
CA ALA A 348 -2.39 -22.25 -2.88
C ALA A 348 -2.56 -20.83 -2.32
N ALA A 349 -1.65 -20.46 -1.42
CA ALA A 349 -1.89 -19.43 -0.42
C ALA A 349 -1.93 -17.99 -0.94
N GLY A 350 -1.35 -17.69 -2.09
CA GLY A 350 -1.19 -16.32 -2.57
C GLY A 350 -0.53 -15.44 -1.50
N SER A 351 -1.19 -14.34 -1.11
CA SER A 351 -0.74 -13.45 -0.02
C SER A 351 -1.06 -13.96 1.40
N CYS A 352 -1.51 -15.21 1.57
CA CYS A 352 -1.94 -15.79 2.86
C CYS A 352 -3.26 -15.22 3.43
N GLY A 353 -4.24 -14.90 2.59
CA GLY A 353 -5.56 -14.46 3.05
C GLY A 353 -6.22 -15.44 4.05
N PHE A 354 -6.32 -16.73 3.73
CA PHE A 354 -6.87 -17.72 4.66
C PHE A 354 -6.03 -17.92 5.93
N PRO A 355 -4.69 -18.14 5.85
CA PRO A 355 -3.85 -18.23 7.03
C PRO A 355 -3.96 -17.03 7.98
N VAL A 356 -3.89 -15.80 7.46
CA VAL A 356 -3.97 -14.57 8.27
C VAL A 356 -5.31 -14.46 8.98
N HIS A 357 -6.43 -14.71 8.30
CA HIS A 357 -7.74 -14.67 8.92
C HIS A 357 -7.94 -15.79 9.94
N ALA A 358 -7.38 -16.99 9.70
CA ALA A 358 -7.39 -18.07 10.68
C ALA A 358 -6.60 -17.71 11.95
N ILE A 359 -5.46 -17.02 11.80
CA ILE A 359 -4.68 -16.48 12.91
C ILE A 359 -5.52 -15.51 13.74
N PHE A 360 -6.14 -14.52 13.10
CA PHE A 360 -6.94 -13.54 13.82
C PHE A 360 -8.16 -14.16 14.51
N HIS A 361 -8.83 -15.13 13.88
CA HIS A 361 -9.94 -15.85 14.47
C HIS A 361 -9.54 -16.59 15.76
N VAL A 362 -8.43 -17.32 15.74
CA VAL A 362 -7.95 -18.06 16.93
C VAL A 362 -7.41 -17.10 17.99
N TRP A 363 -6.71 -16.03 17.60
CA TRP A 363 -6.27 -15.00 18.54
C TRP A 363 -7.43 -14.34 19.27
N GLU A 364 -8.51 -14.02 18.57
CA GLU A 364 -9.71 -13.47 19.20
C GLU A 364 -10.31 -14.42 20.24
N GLN A 365 -10.30 -15.73 19.97
CA GLN A 365 -10.72 -16.74 20.94
C GLN A 365 -9.78 -16.76 22.15
N ILE A 366 -8.46 -16.82 21.94
CA ILE A 366 -7.46 -16.83 23.02
C ILE A 366 -7.57 -15.58 23.90
N LEU A 367 -7.71 -14.39 23.30
CA LEU A 367 -7.84 -13.15 24.06
C LEU A 367 -9.15 -13.09 24.83
N LYS A 368 -10.24 -13.55 24.24
CA LYS A 368 -11.56 -13.63 24.90
C LYS A 368 -11.48 -14.54 26.12
N ASP A 369 -10.85 -15.71 25.99
CA ASP A 369 -10.69 -16.67 27.08
C ASP A 369 -9.80 -16.11 28.21
N LYS A 370 -8.83 -15.23 27.86
CA LYS A 370 -7.99 -14.50 28.82
C LYS A 370 -8.61 -13.21 29.36
N GLY A 371 -9.79 -12.80 28.88
CA GLY A 371 -10.42 -11.53 29.26
C GLY A 371 -9.67 -10.28 28.78
N ILE A 372 -8.84 -10.38 27.74
CA ILE A 372 -8.07 -9.26 27.19
C ILE A 372 -8.91 -8.57 26.09
N PRO A 373 -9.20 -7.26 26.20
CA PRO A 373 -9.98 -6.55 25.18
C PRO A 373 -9.19 -6.34 23.88
N LYS A 374 -9.89 -6.37 22.74
CA LYS A 374 -9.30 -6.08 21.43
C LYS A 374 -8.96 -4.60 21.30
N SER A 375 -7.67 -4.29 21.22
CA SER A 375 -7.16 -2.94 20.93
C SER A 375 -7.34 -2.58 19.45
N HIS A 376 -7.43 -1.29 19.14
CA HIS A 376 -7.38 -0.77 17.77
C HIS A 376 -5.99 -0.93 17.12
N LEU A 377 -4.97 -1.24 17.93
CA LEU A 377 -3.62 -1.62 17.52
C LEU A 377 -3.42 -3.14 17.61
N PHE A 378 -4.50 -3.92 17.43
CA PHE A 378 -4.52 -5.37 17.59
C PHE A 378 -3.33 -6.06 16.93
N THR A 379 -2.90 -5.65 15.74
CA THR A 379 -1.80 -6.28 15.01
C THR A 379 -0.40 -5.77 15.42
N ALA A 380 -0.30 -4.58 16.03
CA ALA A 380 0.98 -3.96 16.39
C ALA A 380 1.44 -4.27 17.83
N GLU A 381 0.50 -4.58 18.72
CA GLU A 381 0.80 -4.86 20.13
C GLU A 381 1.42 -6.25 20.31
N GLU A 382 2.21 -6.40 21.37
CA GLU A 382 2.71 -7.71 21.77
C GLU A 382 1.56 -8.67 22.10
N LYS A 383 1.72 -9.95 21.77
CA LYS A 383 0.69 -10.97 21.93
C LYS A 383 1.07 -11.93 23.04
N PRO A 384 0.07 -12.53 23.73
CA PRO A 384 0.33 -13.65 24.62
C PRO A 384 1.10 -14.75 23.91
N THR A 385 1.91 -15.50 24.66
CA THR A 385 2.75 -16.58 24.11
C THR A 385 1.93 -17.58 23.31
N GLU A 386 0.70 -17.89 23.74
CA GLU A 386 -0.21 -18.83 23.07
C GLU A 386 -0.58 -18.39 21.64
N CYS A 387 -0.74 -17.08 21.42
CA CYS A 387 -0.98 -16.52 20.10
C CYS A 387 0.23 -16.76 19.18
N THR A 388 1.44 -16.54 19.70
CA THR A 388 2.69 -16.74 18.96
C THR A 388 2.94 -18.23 18.69
N ASP A 389 2.70 -19.10 19.68
CA ASP A 389 2.86 -20.54 19.58
C ASP A 389 1.92 -21.14 18.53
N TYR A 390 0.67 -20.69 18.50
CA TYR A 390 -0.29 -21.11 17.47
C TYR A 390 0.23 -20.78 16.07
N VAL A 391 0.63 -19.53 15.85
CA VAL A 391 1.13 -19.06 14.55
C VAL A 391 2.39 -19.81 14.13
N GLN A 392 3.35 -19.96 15.03
CA GLN A 392 4.63 -20.61 14.75
C GLN A 392 4.52 -22.12 14.52
N ASN A 393 3.54 -22.80 15.12
CA ASN A 393 3.52 -24.28 15.15
C ASN A 393 2.32 -24.89 14.43
N LYS A 394 1.25 -24.14 14.19
CA LYS A 394 -0.02 -24.67 13.71
C LYS A 394 -0.45 -24.14 12.34
N VAL A 395 0.01 -22.96 11.93
CA VAL A 395 -0.43 -22.33 10.67
C VAL A 395 0.64 -22.48 9.60
N PHE A 396 0.25 -23.00 8.43
CA PHE A 396 1.14 -23.29 7.30
C PHE A 396 0.58 -22.74 5.99
N ALA A 397 1.46 -22.45 5.05
CA ALA A 397 1.09 -21.99 3.73
C ALA A 397 2.09 -22.43 2.67
N ILE A 398 1.61 -22.78 1.48
CA ILE A 398 2.43 -23.11 0.33
C ILE A 398 1.94 -22.31 -0.87
N ASP A 399 2.87 -21.68 -1.59
CA ASP A 399 2.59 -21.12 -2.92
C ASP A 399 3.79 -21.31 -3.85
N PHE A 400 3.52 -21.35 -5.15
CA PHE A 400 4.54 -21.52 -6.19
C PHE A 400 5.09 -20.17 -6.69
N ASP A 401 4.42 -19.05 -6.42
CA ASP A 401 4.82 -17.72 -6.85
C ASP A 401 5.64 -17.02 -5.77
N GLU A 402 6.90 -16.74 -6.07
CA GLU A 402 7.84 -16.16 -5.11
C GLU A 402 7.42 -14.78 -4.59
N LYS A 403 6.83 -13.93 -5.43
CA LYS A 403 6.37 -12.60 -5.02
C LYS A 403 5.22 -12.73 -4.03
N ALA A 404 4.27 -13.64 -4.30
CA ALA A 404 3.18 -13.96 -3.38
C ALA A 404 3.70 -14.52 -2.06
N VAL A 405 4.67 -15.45 -2.09
CA VAL A 405 5.29 -16.01 -0.88
C VAL A 405 5.96 -14.95 -0.02
N ARG A 406 6.69 -13.99 -0.61
CA ARG A 406 7.34 -12.91 0.16
C ARG A 406 6.32 -11.98 0.81
N VAL A 407 5.22 -11.67 0.13
CA VAL A 407 4.10 -10.91 0.72
C VAL A 407 3.45 -11.69 1.85
N ALA A 408 3.12 -12.97 1.62
CA ALA A 408 2.56 -13.86 2.62
C ALA A 408 3.43 -13.96 3.88
N ARG A 409 4.75 -14.08 3.72
CA ARG A 409 5.71 -14.06 4.84
C ARG A 409 5.65 -12.73 5.59
N THR A 410 5.59 -11.61 4.89
CA THR A 410 5.48 -10.28 5.51
C THR A 410 4.18 -10.14 6.31
N LEU A 411 3.04 -10.57 5.76
CA LEU A 411 1.75 -10.51 6.45
C LEU A 411 1.71 -11.44 7.67
N ASN A 412 2.26 -12.65 7.55
CA ASN A 412 2.34 -13.58 8.68
C ASN A 412 3.35 -13.13 9.75
N LEU A 413 4.41 -12.38 9.39
CA LEU A 413 5.34 -11.74 10.33
C LEU A 413 4.68 -10.69 11.20
N ILE A 414 3.75 -9.94 10.60
CA ILE A 414 2.99 -8.93 11.31
C ILE A 414 2.00 -9.61 12.27
N ALA A 415 1.42 -10.74 11.84
CA ALA A 415 0.57 -11.58 12.65
C ALA A 415 1.35 -12.54 13.58
N GLY A 416 2.61 -12.26 13.93
CA GLY A 416 3.46 -13.11 14.78
C GLY A 416 4.67 -13.69 14.03
N ASP A 417 5.38 -14.69 14.54
CA ASP A 417 6.52 -15.29 13.81
C ASP A 417 6.06 -16.37 12.81
N GLY A 418 4.96 -16.09 12.09
CA GLY A 418 4.29 -17.05 11.21
C GLY A 418 4.94 -17.20 9.85
N GLN A 419 5.87 -16.32 9.48
CA GLN A 419 6.57 -16.44 8.19
C GLN A 419 7.29 -17.76 8.03
N THR A 420 7.74 -18.35 9.14
CA THR A 420 8.57 -19.55 9.11
C THR A 420 7.88 -20.66 8.35
N ASN A 421 6.55 -20.76 8.42
CA ASN A 421 5.77 -21.85 7.85
C ASN A 421 5.17 -21.55 6.46
N VAL A 422 5.55 -20.43 5.83
CA VAL A 422 5.17 -20.10 4.45
C VAL A 422 6.28 -20.53 3.51
N LEU A 423 5.99 -21.48 2.62
CA LEU A 423 6.99 -22.16 1.79
C LEU A 423 6.79 -21.91 0.30
N HIS A 424 7.90 -21.64 -0.40
CA HIS A 424 7.92 -21.51 -1.85
C HIS A 424 8.09 -22.90 -2.53
N LEU A 425 6.99 -23.60 -2.77
CA LEU A 425 6.94 -24.94 -3.35
C LEU A 425 5.78 -25.08 -4.34
N ASN A 426 5.90 -25.98 -5.32
CA ASN A 426 4.78 -26.31 -6.21
C ASN A 426 3.95 -27.45 -5.59
N THR A 427 2.78 -27.13 -5.08
CA THR A 427 1.90 -28.09 -4.38
C THR A 427 1.54 -29.31 -5.21
N LEU A 428 1.29 -29.13 -6.52
CA LEU A 428 0.92 -30.22 -7.41
C LEU A 428 2.12 -31.11 -7.80
N ASP A 429 3.33 -30.59 -7.73
CA ASP A 429 4.56 -31.29 -8.10
C ASP A 429 5.42 -31.70 -6.89
N TYR A 430 4.79 -32.39 -5.94
CA TYR A 430 5.38 -32.72 -4.64
C TYR A 430 6.56 -33.69 -4.69
N GLU A 431 6.69 -34.50 -5.76
CA GLU A 431 7.84 -35.40 -5.94
C GLU A 431 9.15 -34.64 -6.18
N ARG A 432 9.09 -33.42 -6.70
CA ARG A 432 10.26 -32.58 -6.98
C ARG A 432 10.61 -31.63 -5.85
N TRP A 433 9.90 -31.68 -4.73
CA TRP A 433 10.25 -30.84 -3.58
C TRP A 433 11.67 -31.12 -3.10
N ASP A 434 12.17 -32.35 -3.23
CA ASP A 434 13.53 -32.71 -2.84
C ASP A 434 14.60 -32.09 -3.76
N GLU A 435 14.25 -31.68 -4.99
CA GLU A 435 15.16 -30.92 -5.88
C GLU A 435 15.32 -29.49 -5.36
N LYS A 436 14.21 -28.86 -4.92
CA LYS A 436 14.18 -27.46 -4.46
C LYS A 436 14.63 -27.29 -3.02
N THR A 437 14.27 -28.22 -2.13
CA THR A 437 14.59 -28.16 -0.69
C THR A 437 16.05 -28.47 -0.38
N LYS A 438 16.84 -28.93 -1.36
CA LYS A 438 18.29 -29.13 -1.26
C LYS A 438 19.10 -27.91 -1.66
N ASP A 439 18.47 -26.92 -2.30
CA ASP A 439 19.11 -25.66 -2.65
C ASP A 439 19.46 -24.87 -1.39
N GLU A 440 20.70 -24.36 -1.31
CA GLU A 440 21.21 -23.67 -0.12
C GLU A 440 20.44 -22.37 0.14
N ALA A 441 20.22 -21.54 -0.89
CA ALA A 441 19.47 -20.29 -0.77
C ALA A 441 18.01 -20.52 -0.33
N TRP A 442 17.40 -21.61 -0.81
CA TRP A 442 16.09 -22.04 -0.32
C TRP A 442 16.14 -22.46 1.15
N GLN A 443 17.14 -23.23 1.57
CA GLN A 443 17.27 -23.67 2.97
C GLN A 443 17.46 -22.49 3.93
N ASP A 444 18.28 -21.52 3.57
CA ASP A 444 18.51 -20.32 4.38
C ASP A 444 17.21 -19.57 4.71
N THR A 445 16.22 -19.66 3.83
CA THR A 445 14.93 -18.96 3.98
C THR A 445 13.82 -19.82 4.59
N TYR A 446 13.74 -21.09 4.20
CA TYR A 446 12.55 -21.93 4.40
C TYR A 446 12.78 -23.19 5.26
N PHE A 447 14.02 -23.48 5.67
CA PHE A 447 14.36 -24.76 6.30
C PHE A 447 13.58 -25.04 7.60
N GLU A 448 13.41 -24.06 8.48
CA GLU A 448 12.70 -24.27 9.74
C GLU A 448 11.21 -24.57 9.52
N GLY A 449 10.55 -23.91 8.57
CA GLY A 449 9.18 -24.24 8.18
C GLY A 449 9.07 -25.61 7.55
N TRP A 450 10.02 -25.95 6.68
CA TRP A 450 10.09 -27.26 6.05
C TRP A 450 10.24 -28.38 7.09
N LYS A 451 11.10 -28.19 8.08
CA LYS A 451 11.29 -29.12 9.20
C LYS A 451 10.01 -29.33 9.99
N LYS A 452 9.22 -28.28 10.22
CA LYS A 452 7.91 -28.37 10.87
C LYS A 452 6.88 -29.09 9.99
N LEU A 453 6.77 -28.73 8.71
CA LEU A 453 5.85 -29.37 7.76
C LEU A 453 6.14 -30.87 7.62
N ARG A 454 7.42 -31.27 7.55
CA ARG A 454 7.82 -32.68 7.47
C ARG A 454 7.37 -33.53 8.67
N LYS A 455 7.18 -32.93 9.85
CA LYS A 455 6.68 -33.65 11.02
C LYS A 455 5.19 -34.03 10.87
N LEU A 456 4.46 -33.32 10.02
CA LEU A 456 3.04 -33.57 9.74
C LEU A 456 2.80 -34.60 8.63
N LYS A 457 3.86 -35.10 7.98
CA LYS A 457 3.74 -36.17 6.97
C LYS A 457 3.11 -37.41 7.59
N GLN A 458 2.22 -38.06 6.84
CA GLN A 458 1.69 -39.36 7.22
C GLN A 458 2.75 -40.47 7.00
N ASP A 459 3.44 -40.44 5.87
CA ASP A 459 4.63 -41.27 5.59
C ASP A 459 5.88 -40.38 5.52
N LYS A 460 6.88 -40.69 6.35
CA LYS A 460 8.13 -39.93 6.43
C LYS A 460 8.90 -39.88 5.10
N ASN A 461 8.71 -40.88 4.25
CA ASN A 461 9.42 -41.02 2.97
C ASN A 461 8.64 -40.46 1.78
N SER A 462 7.43 -39.94 2.00
CA SER A 462 6.58 -39.38 0.96
C SER A 462 6.27 -37.90 1.22
N ASN A 463 6.16 -37.10 0.15
CA ASN A 463 5.65 -35.73 0.20
C ASN A 463 4.15 -35.67 -0.18
N ARG A 464 3.49 -36.82 -0.29
CA ARG A 464 2.08 -36.91 -0.66
C ARG A 464 1.18 -36.57 0.53
N ASP A 465 1.11 -37.45 1.52
CA ASP A 465 0.05 -37.39 2.53
C ASP A 465 0.49 -36.65 3.82
N PHE A 466 -0.39 -35.81 4.36
CA PHE A 466 -0.18 -35.05 5.61
C PHE A 466 -1.34 -35.21 6.59
N LYS A 467 -1.19 -34.63 7.80
CA LYS A 467 -2.14 -34.77 8.90
C LYS A 467 -2.69 -33.43 9.39
N PHE A 468 -3.13 -32.57 8.46
CA PHE A 468 -3.74 -31.29 8.82
C PHE A 468 -5.18 -31.44 9.33
N ASP A 469 -5.56 -30.61 10.30
CA ASP A 469 -6.92 -30.57 10.86
C ASP A 469 -7.88 -29.77 10.00
N VAL A 470 -7.42 -28.62 9.50
CA VAL A 470 -8.18 -27.67 8.70
C VAL A 470 -7.41 -27.29 7.45
N LEU A 471 -8.07 -27.36 6.30
CA LEU A 471 -7.53 -26.84 5.04
C LEU A 471 -8.48 -25.81 4.45
N MET A 472 -7.94 -24.66 4.11
CA MET A 472 -8.65 -23.62 3.38
C MET A 472 -7.81 -23.17 2.20
N ALA A 473 -8.37 -23.20 1.00
CA ALA A 473 -7.60 -22.85 -0.20
C ALA A 473 -8.48 -22.24 -1.30
N ASN A 474 -7.87 -21.40 -2.13
CA ASN A 474 -8.43 -20.93 -3.39
C ASN A 474 -7.48 -21.26 -4.55
N PRO A 475 -7.51 -22.50 -5.06
CA PRO A 475 -6.63 -22.93 -6.14
C PRO A 475 -6.80 -22.12 -7.42
N PRO A 476 -5.79 -22.06 -8.31
CA PRO A 476 -5.90 -21.36 -9.59
C PRO A 476 -6.97 -22.00 -10.49
N PHE A 477 -7.93 -21.19 -10.96
CA PHE A 477 -9.06 -21.65 -11.78
C PHE A 477 -8.71 -21.82 -13.25
N ALA A 478 -7.68 -21.15 -13.73
CA ALA A 478 -7.26 -21.21 -15.12
C ALA A 478 -5.93 -21.95 -15.30
N GLY A 479 -5.83 -22.59 -16.46
CA GLY A 479 -4.66 -23.36 -16.87
C GLY A 479 -4.84 -24.86 -16.65
N ASP A 480 -4.30 -25.61 -17.61
CA ASP A 480 -4.23 -27.06 -17.57
C ASP A 480 -2.81 -27.51 -17.21
N ILE A 481 -2.69 -28.57 -16.39
CA ILE A 481 -1.46 -29.36 -16.25
C ILE A 481 -1.40 -30.33 -17.42
N LYS A 482 -0.28 -30.36 -18.15
CA LYS A 482 -0.06 -31.23 -19.32
C LYS A 482 1.05 -32.25 -19.10
N GLU A 483 1.83 -32.06 -18.04
CA GLU A 483 2.98 -32.87 -17.68
C GLU A 483 2.51 -34.26 -17.23
N SER A 484 2.72 -35.26 -18.08
CA SER A 484 2.28 -36.64 -17.82
C SER A 484 2.81 -37.20 -16.49
N ARG A 485 4.00 -36.79 -16.06
CA ARG A 485 4.57 -37.18 -14.76
C ARG A 485 3.71 -36.70 -13.58
N ILE A 486 3.20 -35.47 -13.64
CA ILE A 486 2.33 -34.91 -12.59
C ILE A 486 0.98 -35.61 -12.66
N LEU A 487 0.37 -35.69 -13.85
CA LEU A 487 -0.94 -36.34 -14.04
C LEU A 487 -0.95 -37.81 -13.59
N ALA A 488 0.18 -38.52 -13.73
CA ALA A 488 0.32 -39.91 -13.31
C ALA A 488 0.22 -40.13 -11.79
N LYS A 489 0.22 -39.06 -10.98
CA LYS A 489 0.15 -39.12 -9.52
C LYS A 489 -1.24 -38.90 -8.95
N TYR A 490 -2.19 -38.47 -9.80
CA TYR A 490 -3.54 -38.13 -9.39
C TYR A 490 -4.56 -39.05 -10.05
N GLU A 491 -5.50 -39.57 -9.28
CA GLU A 491 -6.64 -40.34 -9.76
C GLU A 491 -7.58 -39.46 -10.61
N LEU A 492 -7.79 -38.20 -10.23
CA LEU A 492 -8.51 -37.22 -11.06
C LEU A 492 -7.74 -36.87 -12.35
N GLY A 493 -6.47 -37.28 -12.44
CA GLY A 493 -5.66 -37.29 -13.66
C GLY A 493 -6.11 -38.32 -14.70
N LYS A 494 -6.95 -39.30 -14.33
CA LYS A 494 -7.40 -40.39 -15.19
C LYS A 494 -8.78 -40.13 -15.79
N LYS A 495 -9.02 -40.73 -16.95
CA LYS A 495 -10.34 -40.89 -17.57
C LYS A 495 -11.08 -42.07 -16.91
N PRO A 496 -12.41 -42.19 -17.10
CA PRO A 496 -13.18 -43.33 -16.61
C PRO A 496 -12.69 -44.71 -17.11
N ASN A 497 -11.96 -44.74 -18.23
CA ASN A 497 -11.37 -45.97 -18.77
C ASN A 497 -9.97 -46.29 -18.19
N GLY A 498 -9.54 -45.60 -17.13
CA GLY A 498 -8.26 -45.80 -16.45
C GLY A 498 -7.04 -45.19 -17.14
N LYS A 499 -7.16 -44.66 -18.37
CA LYS A 499 -6.06 -43.99 -19.06
C LYS A 499 -5.89 -42.56 -18.55
N TYR A 500 -4.64 -42.11 -18.41
CA TYR A 500 -4.35 -40.72 -18.06
C TYR A 500 -4.84 -39.74 -19.13
N GLN A 501 -5.34 -38.60 -18.67
CA GLN A 501 -5.70 -37.46 -19.51
C GLN A 501 -4.43 -36.80 -20.06
N THR A 502 -4.55 -36.12 -21.21
CA THR A 502 -3.43 -35.36 -21.80
C THR A 502 -3.30 -33.97 -21.20
N LYS A 503 -4.38 -33.48 -20.56
CA LYS A 503 -4.44 -32.22 -19.86
C LYS A 503 -5.56 -32.26 -18.82
N VAL A 504 -5.34 -31.67 -17.65
CA VAL A 504 -6.35 -31.58 -16.58
C VAL A 504 -6.28 -30.19 -15.95
N GLY A 505 -7.44 -29.60 -15.65
CA GLY A 505 -7.52 -28.31 -14.97
C GLY A 505 -6.80 -28.36 -13.62
N ARG A 506 -6.02 -27.31 -13.30
CA ARG A 506 -5.28 -27.23 -12.04
C ARG A 506 -6.21 -27.37 -10.84
N ASP A 507 -7.33 -26.65 -10.86
CA ASP A 507 -8.36 -26.67 -9.83
C ASP A 507 -8.85 -28.09 -9.51
N ILE A 508 -9.00 -28.96 -10.52
CA ILE A 508 -9.39 -30.37 -10.33
C ILE A 508 -8.31 -31.13 -9.54
N LEU A 509 -7.05 -31.04 -9.95
CA LEU A 509 -5.96 -31.75 -9.27
C LEU A 509 -5.76 -31.24 -7.84
N PHE A 510 -6.04 -29.97 -7.60
CA PHE A 510 -6.01 -29.40 -6.25
C PHE A 510 -7.09 -29.98 -5.33
N ILE A 511 -8.21 -30.48 -5.84
CA ILE A 511 -9.22 -31.17 -5.01
C ILE A 511 -8.61 -32.42 -4.37
N GLU A 512 -8.03 -33.30 -5.19
CA GLU A 512 -7.35 -34.51 -4.70
C GLU A 512 -6.13 -34.15 -3.85
N ARG A 513 -5.34 -33.16 -4.30
CA ARG A 513 -4.16 -32.73 -3.55
C ARG A 513 -4.51 -32.22 -2.16
N ASN A 514 -5.57 -31.42 -2.03
CA ASN A 514 -5.99 -30.89 -0.74
C ASN A 514 -6.52 -32.01 0.18
N LEU A 515 -7.16 -33.03 -0.37
CA LEU A 515 -7.54 -34.23 0.39
C LEU A 515 -6.31 -35.00 0.90
N ASP A 516 -5.23 -35.13 0.10
CA ASP A 516 -3.98 -35.76 0.56
C ASP A 516 -3.39 -35.03 1.79
N PHE A 517 -3.62 -33.72 1.96
CA PHE A 517 -3.09 -32.97 3.10
C PHE A 517 -3.89 -33.16 4.40
N LEU A 518 -5.15 -33.58 4.30
CA LEU A 518 -6.06 -33.64 5.44
C LEU A 518 -5.99 -34.99 6.15
N LYS A 519 -5.97 -34.94 7.48
CA LYS A 519 -6.15 -36.15 8.29
C LYS A 519 -7.59 -36.66 8.15
N SER A 520 -7.79 -37.94 8.47
CA SER A 520 -9.14 -38.49 8.65
C SER A 520 -9.92 -37.71 9.71
N GLY A 521 -11.14 -37.26 9.37
CA GLY A 521 -11.96 -36.39 10.21
C GLY A 521 -11.58 -34.90 10.19
N GLY A 522 -10.56 -34.51 9.41
CA GLY A 522 -10.25 -33.12 9.13
C GLY A 522 -11.33 -32.45 8.27
N ARG A 523 -11.28 -31.13 8.16
CA ARG A 523 -12.29 -30.33 7.44
C ARG A 523 -11.67 -29.38 6.43
N MET A 524 -12.40 -29.15 5.35
CA MET A 524 -11.92 -28.47 4.17
C MET A 524 -12.90 -27.41 3.70
N ALA A 525 -12.41 -26.22 3.37
CA ALA A 525 -13.11 -25.25 2.54
C ALA A 525 -12.25 -24.91 1.32
N VAL A 526 -12.73 -25.24 0.12
CA VAL A 526 -12.02 -24.94 -1.14
C VAL A 526 -12.95 -24.16 -2.04
N VAL A 527 -12.46 -23.03 -2.54
CA VAL A 527 -13.16 -22.23 -3.54
C VAL A 527 -12.91 -22.84 -4.92
N LEU A 528 -13.99 -23.14 -5.66
CA LEU A 528 -13.92 -23.75 -6.99
C LEU A 528 -14.89 -23.06 -7.95
N PRO A 529 -14.65 -23.14 -9.27
CA PRO A 529 -15.63 -22.67 -10.27
C PRO A 529 -16.96 -23.41 -10.13
N GLN A 530 -18.08 -22.68 -10.21
CA GLN A 530 -19.44 -23.25 -10.11
C GLN A 530 -19.68 -24.43 -11.08
N GLY A 531 -19.03 -24.41 -12.24
CA GLY A 531 -19.09 -25.48 -13.23
C GLY A 531 -18.69 -26.85 -12.67
N ARG A 532 -17.76 -26.93 -11.70
CA ARG A 532 -17.35 -28.20 -11.07
C ARG A 532 -18.50 -28.89 -10.34
N PHE A 533 -19.41 -28.10 -9.78
CA PHE A 533 -20.58 -28.62 -9.08
C PHE A 533 -21.71 -29.02 -10.06
N ASN A 534 -21.91 -28.24 -11.13
CA ASN A 534 -23.10 -28.35 -11.97
C ASN A 534 -22.90 -29.15 -13.26
N ASN A 535 -21.70 -29.20 -13.81
CA ASN A 535 -21.48 -29.78 -15.13
C ASN A 535 -21.62 -31.31 -15.09
N SER A 536 -22.32 -31.85 -16.10
CA SER A 536 -22.46 -33.30 -16.29
C SER A 536 -21.12 -33.98 -16.61
N SER A 537 -20.21 -33.26 -17.28
CA SER A 537 -18.86 -33.74 -17.59
C SER A 537 -18.01 -34.01 -16.34
N ASP A 538 -18.32 -33.32 -15.25
CA ASP A 538 -17.53 -33.29 -14.02
C ASP A 538 -18.13 -34.21 -12.95
N LYS A 539 -19.08 -35.08 -13.34
CA LYS A 539 -19.77 -36.01 -12.44
C LYS A 539 -18.81 -36.96 -11.73
N ASN A 540 -17.68 -37.30 -12.32
CA ASN A 540 -16.66 -38.17 -11.71
C ASN A 540 -15.83 -37.50 -10.61
N ILE A 541 -15.84 -36.17 -10.54
CA ILE A 541 -15.14 -35.39 -9.51
C ILE A 541 -15.95 -35.38 -8.20
N ARG A 542 -17.29 -35.41 -8.32
CA ARG A 542 -18.24 -35.47 -7.20
C ARG A 542 -18.48 -36.90 -6.78
#